data_AF-A0A968BW08-F1
#
_entry.id   AF-A0A968BW08-F1
#
_cell.length_a   1.000
_cell.length_b   1.000
_cell.length_c   1.000
_cell.angle_alpha   90.00
_cell.angle_beta   90.00
_cell.angle_gamma   90.00
#
_symmetry.space_group_name_H-M   'P 1'
#
loop_
_entity.id
_entity.type
_entity.pdbx_description
1 polymer ?
#
loop_
_entity_poly.entity_id
_entity_poly.type
_entity_poly.pdbx_seq_one_letter_code
_entity_poly.pdbx_strand_id
1 'polypeptide(L)' 'MARVLRMRPGDKVIVLDNSGWEIEVRLESVDQPLVKGEVLHRRLAGREPRTKVSIYQGVLRSNRFEFILQKGTELGVVQ' A
#
# COMPACT_ATOMS: atom_id res chain seq x y z
N MET A 1 -10.12 7.33 3.51
CA MET A 1 -10.27 7.99 2.20
C MET A 1 -11.09 9.27 2.28
N ALA A 2 -12.33 9.24 2.78
CA ALA A 2 -13.18 10.44 2.91
C ALA A 2 -12.59 11.56 3.80
N ARG A 3 -12.01 11.23 4.96
CA ARG A 3 -11.55 12.22 5.95
C ARG A 3 -10.19 12.86 5.64
N VAL A 4 -9.19 12.02 5.33
CA VAL A 4 -7.79 12.46 5.15
C VAL A 4 -7.52 12.86 3.71
N LEU A 5 -7.73 11.93 2.76
CA LEU A 5 -7.48 12.17 1.34
C LEU A 5 -8.60 12.96 0.66
N ARG A 6 -9.78 13.08 1.28
CA ARG A 6 -10.95 13.84 0.81
C ARG A 6 -11.43 13.45 -0.60
N MET A 7 -11.29 12.16 -0.92
CA MET A 7 -11.68 11.59 -2.21
C MET A 7 -13.21 11.61 -2.40
N ARG A 8 -13.64 11.58 -3.66
CA ARG A 8 -15.03 11.67 -4.09
C ARG A 8 -15.38 10.55 -5.08
N PRO A 9 -16.68 10.26 -5.29
CA PRO A 9 -17.11 9.44 -6.42
C PRO A 9 -16.48 9.91 -7.73
N GLY A 10 -16.01 8.98 -8.55
CA GLY A 10 -15.27 9.23 -9.78
C GLY A 10 -13.75 9.20 -9.63
N ASP A 11 -13.20 9.43 -8.42
CA ASP A 11 -11.76 9.31 -8.18
C ASP A 11 -11.30 7.86 -8.35
N LYS A 12 -10.02 7.70 -8.69
CA LYS A 12 -9.39 6.39 -8.89
C LYS A 12 -8.36 6.09 -7.81
N VAL A 13 -8.30 4.83 -7.42
CA VAL A 13 -7.33 4.31 -6.45
C VAL A 13 -6.72 3.01 -6.96
N ILE A 14 -5.51 2.71 -6.50
CA ILE A 14 -4.94 1.37 -6.62
C ILE A 14 -5.16 0.64 -5.30
N VAL A 15 -5.79 -0.52 -5.36
CA VAL A 15 -5.98 -1.43 -4.23
C VAL A 15 -4.98 -2.57 -4.35
N LEU A 16 -4.37 -2.91 -3.22
CA LEU A 16 -3.45 -4.03 -3.04
C LEU A 16 -4.03 -4.96 -1.97
N ASP A 17 -4.00 -6.27 -2.21
CA ASP A 17 -4.54 -7.31 -1.32
C ASP A 17 -3.45 -8.32 -0.88
N ASN A 18 -2.18 -7.95 -1.03
CA ASN A 18 -1.00 -8.79 -0.82
C ASN A 18 -0.89 -10.03 -1.73
N SER A 19 -1.74 -10.18 -2.75
CA SER A 19 -1.65 -11.28 -3.71
C SER A 19 -0.61 -11.06 -4.83
N GLY A 20 0.05 -9.89 -4.83
CA GLY A 20 0.93 -9.45 -5.92
C GLY A 20 0.19 -8.79 -7.09
N TRP A 21 -1.12 -8.56 -6.97
CA TRP A 21 -1.91 -7.83 -7.95
C TRP A 21 -2.13 -6.37 -7.53
N GLU A 22 -2.09 -5.48 -8.51
CA GLU A 22 -2.57 -4.11 -8.44
C GLU A 22 -3.93 -4.02 -9.13
N ILE A 23 -4.92 -3.50 -8.41
CA ILE A 23 -6.30 -3.36 -8.90
C ILE A 23 -6.65 -1.88 -8.98
N GLU A 24 -6.90 -1.36 -10.18
CA GLU A 24 -7.39 0.00 -10.37
C GLU A 24 -8.90 0.02 -10.14
N VAL A 25 -9.33 0.79 -9.14
CA VAL A 25 -10.73 0.91 -8.72
C VAL A 25 -11.18 2.35 -8.86
N ARG A 26 -12.32 2.56 -9.52
CA ARG A 26 -13.02 3.84 -9.52
C ARG A 26 -14.02 3.87 -8.38
N LEU A 27 -13.97 4.92 -7.56
CA LEU A 27 -14.89 5.07 -6.43
C LEU A 27 -16.31 5.41 -6.96
N GLU A 28 -17.31 4.65 -6.53
CA GLU A 28 -18.73 4.87 -6.86
C GLU A 28 -19.43 5.63 -5.74
N SER A 29 -19.11 5.30 -4.48
CA SER A 29 -19.60 6.02 -3.30
C SER A 29 -18.50 6.12 -2.25
N VAL A 30 -18.45 7.25 -1.55
CA VAL A 30 -17.42 7.53 -0.53
C VAL A 30 -18.12 8.00 0.73
N ASP A 31 -18.68 7.05 1.47
CA ASP A 31 -19.43 7.30 2.70
C ASP A 31 -18.63 6.81 3.92
N GLN A 32 -19.02 7.23 5.13
CA GLN A 32 -18.51 6.63 6.36
C GLN A 32 -19.59 5.70 6.92
N PRO A 33 -19.27 4.43 7.25
CA PRO A 33 -17.94 3.80 7.26
C PRO A 33 -17.54 3.12 5.94
N LEU A 34 -18.38 3.17 4.90
CA LEU A 34 -18.26 2.32 3.73
C LEU A 34 -17.93 3.11 2.46
N VAL A 35 -16.90 2.64 1.74
CA VAL A 35 -16.55 3.12 0.40
C VAL A 35 -16.81 1.98 -0.59
N LYS A 36 -17.45 2.27 -1.71
CA LYS A 36 -17.72 1.32 -2.79
C LYS A 36 -17.02 1.79 -4.07
N GLY A 37 -16.62 0.84 -4.91
CA GLY A 37 -15.98 1.14 -6.17
C GLY A 37 -16.04 -0.01 -7.15
N GLU A 38 -15.88 0.35 -8.42
CA GLU A 38 -15.86 -0.55 -9.56
C GLU A 38 -14.42 -0.88 -9.96
N VAL A 39 -14.13 -2.16 -10.15
CA VAL A 39 -12.82 -2.61 -10.68
C VAL A 39 -12.75 -2.28 -12.16
N LEU A 40 -11.79 -1.44 -12.54
CA LEU A 40 -11.53 -1.09 -13.93
C LEU A 40 -10.53 -2.04 -14.57
N HIS A 41 -9.40 -2.26 -13.90
CA HIS A 41 -8.27 -3.05 -14.41
C HIS A 41 -7.58 -3.81 -13.29
N ARG A 42 -7.00 -4.96 -13.64
CA ARG A 42 -6.16 -5.76 -12.75
C ARG A 42 -4.87 -6.14 -13.47
N ARG A 43 -3.73 -5.94 -12.82
CA ARG A 43 -2.40 -6.25 -13.37
C ARG A 43 -1.44 -6.73 -12.29
N LEU A 44 -0.42 -7.50 -12.66
CA LEU A 44 0.63 -7.88 -11.70
C LEU A 44 1.42 -6.64 -11.27
N ALA A 45 1.72 -6.55 -9.97
CA ALA A 45 2.58 -5.53 -9.41
C ALA A 45 4.02 -5.77 -9.91
N GLY A 46 4.58 -4.77 -10.61
CA GLY A 46 5.86 -4.92 -11.31
C GLY A 46 7.09 -4.40 -10.56
N ARG A 47 6.94 -3.95 -9.31
CA ARG A 47 7.94 -3.12 -8.61
C ARG A 47 8.74 -3.84 -7.53
N GLU A 48 8.49 -5.14 -7.31
CA GLU A 48 9.21 -5.90 -6.28
C GLU A 48 10.62 -6.33 -6.77
N PRO A 49 11.68 -6.14 -5.96
CA PRO A 49 13.01 -6.63 -6.30
C PRO A 49 13.04 -8.15 -6.47
N ARG A 50 13.83 -8.64 -7.43
CA ARG A 50 14.07 -10.08 -7.60
C ARG A 50 14.87 -10.69 -6.45
N THR A 51 15.73 -9.88 -5.81
CA THR A 51 16.56 -10.28 -4.69
C THR A 51 15.77 -10.15 -3.40
N LYS A 52 15.67 -11.25 -2.65
CA LYS A 52 15.05 -11.26 -1.32
C LYS A 52 16.07 -10.83 -0.28
N VAL A 53 15.78 -9.73 0.43
CA VAL A 53 16.62 -9.21 1.50
C VAL A 53 15.87 -9.34 2.82
N SER A 54 16.56 -9.82 3.85
CA SER A 54 16.04 -9.90 5.22
C SER A 54 16.87 -9.05 6.18
N ILE A 55 16.22 -8.27 7.04
CA ILE A 55 16.82 -7.39 8.05
C ILE A 55 16.54 -7.95 9.45
N TYR A 56 17.58 -8.40 10.12
CA TYR A 56 17.54 -8.76 11.53
C TYR A 56 18.00 -7.57 12.38
N GLN A 57 17.06 -6.67 12.71
CA GLN A 57 17.35 -5.45 13.45
C GLN A 57 17.42 -5.72 14.97
N GLY A 58 18.57 -5.45 15.57
CA GLY A 58 18.72 -5.45 17.03
C GLY A 58 17.97 -4.29 17.71
N VAL A 59 17.67 -4.43 19.00
CA VAL A 59 16.97 -3.39 19.77
C VAL A 59 17.78 -2.09 19.77
N LEU A 60 17.14 -1.00 19.34
CA LEU A 60 17.75 0.33 19.28
C LEU A 60 17.54 1.08 20.60
N ARG A 61 18.56 1.82 21.07
CA ARG A 61 18.42 2.71 22.23
C ARG A 61 17.57 3.97 21.95
N SER A 62 17.39 4.31 20.68
CA SER A 62 16.66 5.49 20.20
C SER A 62 15.47 5.09 19.33
N ASN A 63 14.49 5.97 19.17
CA ASN A 63 13.31 5.74 18.32
C ASN A 63 13.59 5.85 16.80
N ARG A 64 14.60 5.16 16.29
CA ARG A 64 14.90 5.08 14.84
C ARG A 64 14.25 3.88 14.17
N PHE A 65 13.47 3.09 14.91
CA PHE A 65 12.84 1.88 14.38
C PHE A 65 11.86 2.19 13.24
N GLU A 66 11.03 3.23 13.40
CA GLU A 66 10.10 3.70 12.34
C GLU A 66 10.82 4.06 11.04
N PHE A 67 12.01 4.67 11.13
CA PHE A 67 12.82 5.00 9.96
C PHE A 67 13.29 3.73 9.22
N ILE A 68 13.72 2.71 9.97
CA ILE A 68 14.15 1.43 9.38
C ILE A 68 12.97 0.71 8.74
N LEU A 69 11.81 0.71 9.39
CA LEU A 69 10.59 0.12 8.84
C LEU A 69 10.17 0.80 7.53
N GLN A 70 10.16 2.14 7.51
CA GLN A 70 9.84 2.91 6.31
C GLN A 70 10.84 2.62 5.18
N LYS A 71 12.15 2.72 5.45
CA LYS A 71 13.17 2.53 4.41
C LYS A 71 13.33 1.08 3.97
N GLY A 72 13.14 0.12 4.87
CA GLY A 72 13.09 -1.30 4.53
C GLY A 72 11.94 -1.59 3.56
N THR A 73 10.76 -1.03 3.82
CA THR A 73 9.60 -1.18 2.93
C THR A 73 9.85 -0.54 1.57
N GLU A 74 10.38 0.70 1.53
CA GLU A 74 10.72 1.39 0.28
C GLU A 74 11.77 0.64 -0.57
N LEU A 75 12.68 -0.12 0.08
CA LEU A 75 13.73 -0.91 -0.57
C LEU A 75 13.28 -2.34 -0.95
N GLY A 76 12.07 -2.77 -0.59
CA GLY A 76 11.56 -4.12 -0.87
C GLY A 76 12.16 -5.21 0.04
N VAL A 77 12.46 -4.88 1.30
CA VAL A 77 12.81 -5.87 2.32
C VAL A 77 11.61 -6.77 2.59
N VAL A 78 11.82 -8.08 2.64
CA VAL A 78 10.73 -9.06 2.76
C VAL A 78 10.60 -9.68 4.15
N GLN A 79 11.64 -9.57 5.00
CA GLN A 79 11.64 -10.11 6.36
C GLN A 79 12.60 -9.35 7.27
#